data_AF-A0A067N0I3-F1
#
_entry.id   AF-A0A067N0I3-F1
#
_cell.length_a   1.000
_cell.length_b   1.000
_cell.length_c   1.000
_cell.angle_alpha   90.00
_cell.angle_beta   90.00
_cell.angle_gamma   90.00
#
_symmetry.space_group_name_H-M   'P 1'
#
loop_
_entity.id
_entity.type
_entity.pdbx_description
1 polymer ?
#
loop_
_entity_poly.entity_id
_entity_poly.type
_entity_poly.pdbx_seq_one_letter_code
_entity_poly.pdbx_strand_id
1 'polypeptide(L)'
;NNFEHSCALIEWFTVDGMSPDEDTGLWVVRPDHAPDGSCKVSVVSLGSILRNTHLMPVFGHEPLPAGFHFLYTLDSFSSFFVDKYIDYHANLIAF
;
A
#
# COMPACT_ATOMS: atom_id res chain seq x y z
N ASN A 1 -33.98 7.65 -13.75
CA ASN A 1 -33.09 6.52 -13.41
C ASN A 1 -31.82 7.07 -12.82
N ASN A 2 -31.60 6.85 -11.53
CA ASN A 2 -30.32 7.14 -10.89
C ASN A 2 -29.56 5.82 -10.84
N PHE A 3 -28.55 5.65 -11.68
CA PHE A 3 -27.66 4.49 -11.60
C PHE A 3 -26.59 4.81 -10.56
N GLU A 4 -26.56 4.06 -9.47
CA GLU A 4 -25.50 4.15 -8.46
C GLU A 4 -24.31 3.29 -8.90
N HIS A 5 -23.12 3.88 -8.87
CA HIS A 5 -21.86 3.21 -9.13
C HIS A 5 -21.09 3.07 -7.82
N SER A 6 -20.74 1.84 -7.45
CA SER A 6 -19.89 1.59 -6.30
C SER A 6 -18.43 1.88 -6.66
N CYS A 7 -17.87 2.91 -6.05
CA CYS A 7 -16.51 3.37 -6.30
C CYS A 7 -15.72 3.51 -4.98
N ALA A 8 -14.40 3.52 -5.09
CA ALA A 8 -13.49 3.88 -4.01
C ALA A 8 -12.55 5.00 -4.46
N LEU A 9 -12.19 5.88 -3.53
CA LEU A 9 -11.04 6.76 -3.66
C LEU A 9 -9.80 5.97 -3.22
N ILE A 10 -8.76 5.97 -4.06
CA ILE A 10 -7.49 5.30 -3.77
C ILE A 10 -6.34 6.30 -3.83
N GLU A 11 -5.28 5.98 -3.09
CA GLU A 11 -3.97 6.62 -3.21
C GLU A 11 -3.04 5.64 -3.94
N TRP A 12 -2.29 6.14 -4.91
CA TRP A 12 -1.40 5.31 -5.71
C TRP A 12 -0.08 5.05 -5.00
N PHE A 13 0.45 3.85 -5.22
CA PHE A 13 1.79 3.46 -4.83
C PHE A 13 2.57 3.01 -6.06
N THR A 14 3.87 3.21 -6.04
CA THR A 14 4.81 2.75 -7.09
C THR A 14 5.81 1.78 -6.50
N VAL A 15 6.20 0.79 -7.30
CA VAL A 15 7.25 -0.17 -6.92
C VAL A 15 8.58 0.55 -6.80
N ASP A 16 9.26 0.30 -5.69
CA ASP A 16 10.55 0.86 -5.36
C ASP A 16 11.66 -0.12 -5.71
N GLY A 17 12.34 0.12 -6.83
CA GLY A 17 13.39 -0.74 -7.36
C GLY A 17 12.90 -1.73 -8.43
N MET A 18 13.82 -2.59 -8.87
CA MET A 18 13.60 -3.51 -10.00
C MET A 18 13.44 -4.97 -9.56
N SER A 19 13.66 -5.27 -8.28
CA SER A 19 13.60 -6.60 -7.71
C SER A 19 13.02 -6.53 -6.29
N PRO A 20 12.51 -7.67 -5.75
CA PRO A 20 12.19 -7.77 -4.34
C PRO A 20 13.39 -7.46 -3.45
N ASP A 21 13.11 -7.05 -2.23
CA ASP A 21 14.09 -6.87 -1.16
C ASP A 21 14.84 -8.19 -0.89
N GLU A 22 16.17 -8.11 -0.73
CA GLU A 22 17.03 -9.29 -0.67
C GLU A 22 16.84 -10.10 0.63
N ASP A 23 16.53 -9.43 1.73
CA ASP A 23 16.40 -10.07 3.05
C ASP A 23 15.01 -10.70 3.24
N THR A 24 13.96 -10.03 2.78
CA THR A 24 12.56 -10.45 2.99
C THR A 24 11.94 -11.16 1.78
N GLY A 25 12.47 -10.93 0.57
CA GLY A 25 11.86 -11.39 -0.69
C GLY A 25 10.54 -10.69 -1.03
N LEU A 26 10.19 -9.60 -0.34
CA LEU A 26 8.97 -8.83 -0.57
C LEU A 26 9.23 -7.63 -1.49
N TRP A 27 8.21 -7.22 -2.23
CA TRP A 27 8.28 -5.98 -3.01
C TRP A 27 8.12 -4.77 -2.08
N VAL A 28 8.97 -3.77 -2.27
CA VAL A 28 8.85 -2.47 -1.61
C VAL A 28 8.07 -1.53 -2.53
N VAL A 29 7.15 -0.76 -1.94
CA VAL A 29 6.39 0.29 -2.63
C VAL A 29 6.48 1.60 -1.87
N ARG A 30 6.35 2.72 -2.57
CA ARG A 30 6.26 4.07 -2.00
C ARG A 30 4.99 4.78 -2.49
N PRO A 31 4.40 5.68 -1.69
CA PRO A 31 3.34 6.56 -2.18
C PRO A 31 3.78 7.30 -3.45
N ASP A 32 2.93 7.32 -4.48
CA ASP A 32 3.15 8.09 -5.70
C ASP A 32 2.73 9.54 -5.41
N HIS A 33 3.69 10.46 -5.38
CA HIS A 33 3.41 11.87 -5.11
C HIS A 33 3.30 12.68 -6.41
N ALA A 34 2.33 13.59 -6.46
CA ALA A 34 2.21 14.59 -7.50
C ALA A 34 3.34 15.64 -7.40
N PRO A 35 3.56 16.48 -8.43
CA PRO A 35 4.62 17.49 -8.42
C PRO A 35 4.54 18.51 -7.27
N ASP A 36 3.36 18.66 -6.64
CA ASP A 36 3.13 19.52 -5.49
C ASP A 36 3.38 18.83 -4.13
N GLY A 37 3.76 17.55 -4.14
CA GLY A 37 4.03 16.75 -2.96
C GLY A 37 2.82 16.06 -2.35
N SER A 38 1.62 16.22 -2.92
CA SER A 38 0.43 15.50 -2.47
C SER A 38 0.42 14.05 -2.96
N CYS A 39 -0.27 13.15 -2.23
CA CYS A 39 -0.52 11.80 -2.72
C CYS A 39 -1.34 11.86 -4.01
N LYS A 40 -0.90 11.12 -5.02
CA LYS A 40 -1.65 10.95 -6.25
C LYS A 40 -2.85 10.07 -5.97
N VAL A 41 -4.04 10.61 -6.20
CA VAL A 41 -5.31 9.91 -5.92
C VAL A 41 -6.14 9.67 -7.18
N SER A 42 -7.03 8.68 -7.14
CA SER A 42 -7.99 8.42 -8.21
C SER A 42 -9.26 7.77 -7.68
N VAL A 43 -10.38 7.96 -8.38
CA VAL A 43 -11.62 7.22 -8.11
C VAL A 43 -11.69 6.03 -9.05
N VAL A 44 -11.80 4.83 -8.49
CA VAL A 44 -11.88 3.56 -9.23
C VAL A 44 -13.17 2.83 -8.92
N SER A 45 -13.63 1.98 -9.84
CA SER A 45 -14.76 1.08 -9.59
C SER A 45 -14.38 0.04 -8.53
N LEU A 46 -15.29 -0.30 -7.61
CA LEU A 46 -15.01 -1.41 -6.68
C LEU A 46 -14.76 -2.73 -7.41
N GLY A 47 -15.34 -2.91 -8.60
CA GLY A 47 -15.11 -4.10 -9.43
C GLY A 47 -13.70 -4.21 -10.01
N SER A 48 -12.88 -3.16 -9.97
CA SER A 48 -11.46 -3.22 -10.38
C SER A 48 -10.51 -3.58 -9.23
N ILE A 49 -11.01 -3.66 -7.99
CA ILE A 49 -10.20 -4.07 -6.83
C ILE A 49 -10.18 -5.60 -6.78
N LEU A 50 -9.02 -6.19 -7.06
CA LEU A 50 -8.87 -7.65 -7.11
C LEU A 50 -8.89 -8.28 -5.71
N ARG A 51 -8.06 -7.76 -4.80
CA ARG A 51 -7.89 -8.27 -3.44
C ARG A 51 -7.25 -7.23 -2.54
N ASN A 52 -7.36 -7.45 -1.24
CA ASN A 52 -6.62 -6.70 -0.26
C ASN A 52 -5.16 -7.19 -0.21
N THR A 53 -4.26 -6.29 0.14
CA THR A 53 -2.88 -6.61 0.50
C THR A 53 -2.51 -5.76 1.70
N HIS A 54 -1.62 -6.26 2.54
CA HIS A 54 -1.17 -5.53 3.71
C HIS A 54 0.13 -4.80 3.38
N LEU A 55 0.15 -3.52 3.74
CA LEU A 55 1.32 -2.66 3.63
C LEU A 55 1.98 -2.60 5.00
N MET A 56 3.13 -3.26 5.13
CA MET A 56 3.93 -3.21 6.35
C MET A 56 5.03 -2.16 6.18
N PRO A 57 5.23 -1.24 7.14
CA PRO A 57 6.26 -0.23 7.03
C PRO A 57 7.66 -0.82 6.89
N VAL A 58 8.49 -0.21 6.03
CA VAL A 58 9.93 -0.42 6.07
C VAL A 58 10.48 0.44 7.20
N PHE A 59 10.92 -0.19 8.29
CA PHE A 59 11.46 0.53 9.44
C PHE A 59 12.89 1.02 9.16
N GLY A 60 13.17 2.24 9.60
CA GLY A 60 14.53 2.78 9.65
C GLY A 60 15.28 2.32 10.91
N HIS A 61 16.39 2.99 11.19
CA HIS A 61 17.20 2.71 12.39
C HIS A 61 16.65 3.36 13.66
N GLU A 62 15.76 4.33 13.53
CA GLU A 62 15.23 5.09 14.65
C GLU A 62 14.04 4.36 15.30
N PRO A 63 13.94 4.34 16.64
CA PRO A 63 12.78 3.79 17.32
C PRO A 63 11.55 4.68 17.09
N LEU A 64 10.38 4.06 17.09
CA LEU A 64 9.14 4.83 17.06
C LEU A 64 8.96 5.62 18.37
N PRO A 65 8.36 6.84 18.30
CA PRO A 65 8.02 7.61 19.49
C PRO A 65 7.14 6.80 20.46
N ALA A 66 7.38 6.97 21.76
CA ALA A 66 6.52 6.40 22.78
C ALA A 66 5.10 6.97 22.65
N GLY A 67 4.15 6.12 22.26
CA GLY A 67 2.76 6.52 21.98
C GLY A 67 2.43 6.75 20.50
N PHE A 68 3.33 6.37 19.57
CA PHE A 68 2.99 6.33 18.15
C PHE A 68 1.73 5.48 17.93
N HIS A 69 0.70 6.08 17.33
CA HIS A 69 -0.56 5.41 17.08
C HIS A 69 -0.57 4.77 15.69
N PHE A 70 -0.96 3.50 15.61
CA PHE A 70 -0.92 2.72 14.37
C PHE A 70 -1.73 3.32 13.21
N LEU A 71 -2.72 4.18 13.49
CA LEU A 71 -3.51 4.86 12.45
C LEU A 71 -2.67 5.80 11.58
N TYR A 72 -1.55 6.31 12.10
CA TYR A 72 -0.68 7.22 11.34
C TYR A 72 0.36 6.49 10.49
N THR A 73 0.32 5.15 10.46
CA THR A 73 1.34 4.33 9.80
C THR A 73 1.48 4.64 8.31
N LEU A 74 0.36 4.80 7.58
CA LEU A 74 0.44 5.10 6.13
C LEU A 74 0.95 6.52 5.85
N ASP A 75 0.73 7.45 6.77
CA ASP A 75 1.16 8.85 6.64
C ASP A 75 2.61 9.09 7.11
N SER A 76 3.13 8.23 7.99
CA SER A 76 4.39 8.48 8.71
C SER A 76 5.61 7.80 8.09
N PHE A 77 5.40 6.82 7.20
CA PHE A 77 6.47 6.06 6.57
C PHE A 77 6.53 6.32 5.06
N SER A 78 7.73 6.35 4.52
CA SER A 78 7.97 6.64 3.11
C SER A 78 7.92 5.42 2.20
N SER A 79 7.95 4.20 2.78
CA SER A 79 8.01 2.95 2.04
C SER A 79 7.40 1.79 2.82
N PHE A 80 6.82 0.84 2.10
CA PHE A 80 6.10 -0.30 2.65
C PHE A 80 6.44 -1.58 1.90
N PHE A 81 6.57 -2.68 2.62
CA PHE A 81 6.56 -4.01 2.04
C PHE A 81 5.12 -4.41 1.67
N VAL A 82 4.95 -4.97 0.49
CA VAL A 82 3.70 -5.60 0.05
C VAL A 82 3.68 -7.04 0.56
N ASP A 83 2.99 -7.26 1.67
CA ASP A 83 2.84 -8.59 2.26
C ASP A 83 1.72 -9.36 1.54
N LYS A 84 2.15 -10.27 0.66
CA LYS A 84 1.26 -11.18 -0.09
C LYS A 84 0.82 -12.42 0.69
N TYR A 85 1.40 -12.65 1.87
CA TYR A 85 1.20 -13.88 2.65
C TYR A 85 0.17 -13.72 3.77
N ILE A 86 -0.13 -12.48 4.16
CA ILE A 86 -1.05 -12.23 5.28
C ILE A 86 -2.49 -12.62 4.96
N ASP A 87 -2.87 -12.60 3.68
CA ASP A 87 -4.19 -13.06 3.25
C ASP A 87 -4.13 -14.58 3.01
N TYR A 88 -4.36 -15.33 4.09
CA TYR A 88 -4.48 -16.80 4.05
C TYR A 88 -5.56 -17.28 3.06
N HIS A 89 -6.53 -16.43 2.69
CA HIS A 89 -7.54 -16.74 1.68
C HIS A 89 -7.08 -16.46 0.25
N ALA A 90 -5.89 -15.88 0.03
CA ALA A 90 -5.36 -15.52 -1.29
C ALA A 90 -4.55 -16.63 -2.00
N ASN A 91 -4.57 -17.87 -1.51
CA ASN A 91 -3.80 -19.01 -2.05
C ASN A 91 -4.12 -19.41 -3.50
N LEU A 92 -5.16 -18.84 -4.13
CA LEU A 92 -5.67 -19.30 -5.43
C LEU A 92 -5.19 -18.48 -6.64
N ILE A 93 -4.64 -17.27 -6.48
CA ILE A 93 -4.28 -16.39 -7.63
C ILE A 93 -3.02 -15.55 -7.38
N ALA A 94 -1.96 -16.11 -6.81
CA ALA A 94 -0.70 -15.38 -6.63
C ALA A 94 0.49 -16.19 -7.15
N PHE A 95 0.85 -15.97 -8.41
CA PHE A 95 2.21 -16.10 -8.90
C PHE A 95 2.75 -14.68 -9.11
#